data_AF-A0A6V7JIQ6-F1
#
_entry.id   AF-A0A6V7JIQ6-F1
#
_cell.length_a   1.000
_cell.length_b   1.000
_cell.length_c   1.000
_cell.angle_alpha   90.00
_cell.angle_beta   90.00
_cell.angle_gamma   90.00
#
_symmetry.space_group_name_H-M   'P 1'
#
loop_
_entity.id
_entity.type
_entity.pdbx_description
1 polymer ?
#
loop_
_entity_poly.entity_id
_entity_poly.type
_entity_poly.pdbx_seq_one_letter_code
_entity_poly.pdbx_strand_id
1 'polypeptide(L)' 'GGLGTDNCVMVPSDEQGRMIPEKLEALIQERKAMGHIPFFVNATAGTTVIGAFDPIQQIADICEKYKLWLHID' A
#
# COMPACT_ATOMS: atom_id res chain seq x y z
N GLY A 1 2.85 -10.74 23.29
CA GLY A 1 1.72 -10.18 22.56
C GLY A 1 2.20 -9.77 21.20
N GLY A 2 2.03 -10.64 20.20
CA GLY A 2 2.42 -10.33 18.84
C GLY A 2 1.29 -9.56 18.18
N LEU A 3 1.59 -8.41 17.60
CA LEU A 3 0.72 -7.76 16.62
C LEU A 3 0.44 -8.80 15.53
N GLY A 4 -0.80 -9.30 15.48
CA GLY A 4 -1.21 -10.37 14.60
C GLY A 4 -0.92 -10.01 13.15
N THR A 5 -0.24 -10.91 12.45
CA THR A 5 -0.09 -10.89 10.99
C THR A 5 -1.44 -10.82 10.25
N ASP A 6 -2.56 -11.06 10.93
CA ASP A 6 -3.94 -10.86 10.46
C ASP A 6 -4.27 -9.43 10.02
N ASN A 7 -3.55 -8.41 10.51
CA ASN A 7 -3.81 -7.01 10.13
C ASN A 7 -2.99 -6.53 8.92
N CYS A 8 -2.10 -7.38 8.37
CA CYS A 8 -1.33 -7.03 7.18
C CYS A 8 -2.15 -7.35 5.93
N VAL A 9 -2.40 -6.32 5.10
CA VAL A 9 -3.15 -6.48 3.84
C VAL A 9 -2.15 -6.43 2.70
N MET A 10 -2.06 -7.50 1.93
CA MET A 10 -1.27 -7.50 0.70
C MET A 10 -2.05 -6.82 -0.41
N VAL A 11 -1.46 -5.80 -1.02
CA VAL A 11 -2.01 -5.13 -2.19
C VAL A 11 -1.58 -5.89 -3.44
N PRO A 12 -2.49 -6.19 -4.38
CA PRO A 12 -2.13 -6.79 -5.66
C PRO A 12 -1.12 -5.94 -6.43
N SER A 13 -0.14 -6.61 -7.03
CA SER A 13 0.82 -6.01 -7.96
C SER A 13 0.48 -6.32 -9.42
N ASP A 14 0.98 -5.51 -10.33
CA ASP A 14 0.90 -5.73 -11.77
C ASP A 14 1.88 -6.81 -12.26
N GLU A 15 1.88 -7.09 -13.57
CA GLU A 15 2.78 -8.07 -14.19
C GLU A 15 4.27 -7.71 -14.07
N GLN A 16 4.59 -6.45 -13.74
CA GLN A 16 5.97 -5.98 -13.50
C GLN A 16 6.34 -6.02 -12.01
N GLY A 17 5.45 -6.54 -11.15
CA GLY A 17 5.66 -6.61 -9.71
C GLY A 17 5.43 -5.29 -8.98
N ARG A 18 4.82 -4.29 -9.62
CA ARG A 18 4.54 -2.98 -9.03
C ARG A 18 3.17 -2.94 -8.38
N MET A 19 3.06 -2.35 -7.20
CA MET A 19 1.79 -2.15 -6.51
C MET A 19 0.79 -1.40 -7.39
N ILE A 20 -0.46 -1.89 -7.45
CA ILE A 20 -1.54 -1.24 -8.19
C ILE A 20 -2.26 -0.22 -7.29
N PRO A 21 -2.17 1.09 -7.55
CA PRO A 21 -2.76 2.13 -6.69
C PRO A 21 -4.27 2.04 -6.57
N GLU A 22 -4.95 1.68 -7.67
CA GLU A 22 -6.41 1.50 -7.67
C GLU A 22 -6.84 0.39 -6.70
N LYS A 23 -6.04 -0.68 -6.59
CA LYS A 23 -6.31 -1.77 -5.65
C LYS A 23 -5.99 -1.37 -4.22
N LEU A 24 -4.93 -0.59 -4.01
CA LEU A 24 -4.60 -0.01 -2.71
C LEU A 24 -5.77 0.84 -2.19
N GLU A 25 -6.29 1.77 -3.00
CA GLU A 25 -7.40 2.64 -2.60
C GLU A 25 -8.67 1.84 -2.28
N ALA A 26 -9.02 0.86 -3.14
CA ALA A 26 -10.18 0.00 -2.89
C ALA A 26 -10.07 -0.76 -1.56
N LEU A 27 -8.89 -1.31 -1.25
CA LEU A 27 -8.63 -2.00 0.02
C LEU A 27 -8.72 -1.05 1.22
N ILE A 28 -8.18 0.17 1.12
CA ILE A 28 -8.30 1.19 2.18
C ILE A 28 -9.77 1.48 2.47
N GLN A 29 -10.60 1.65 1.44
CA GLN A 29 -12.03 1.93 1.59
C GLN A 29 -12.77 0.74 2.20
N GLU A 30 -12.51 -0.48 1.73
CA GLU A 30 -13.11 -1.70 2.26
C GLU A 30 -12.77 -1.88 3.75
N ARG A 31 -11.49 -1.71 4.11
CA ARG A 31 -11.04 -1.81 5.49
C ARG A 31 -11.66 -0.74 6.38
N LYS A 32 -11.74 0.50 5.90
CA LYS A 32 -12.47 1.57 6.61
C LYS A 32 -13.94 1.24 6.81
N ALA A 33 -14.60 0.66 5.81
CA ALA A 33 -16.00 0.23 5.91
C ALA A 33 -16.20 -0.91 6.92
N MET A 34 -15.21 -1.79 7.08
CA MET A 34 -15.19 -2.84 8.12
C MET A 34 -14.86 -2.29 9.53
N GLY A 35 -14.65 -0.98 9.69
CA GLY A 35 -14.28 -0.36 10.96
C GLY A 35 -12.80 -0.50 11.31
N HIS A 36 -11.96 -0.97 10.37
CA HIS A 36 -10.52 -0.98 10.55
C HIS A 36 -9.95 0.40 10.26
N ILE A 37 -8.79 0.70 10.84
CA ILE A 37 -8.10 1.98 10.66
C ILE A 37 -6.78 1.69 9.94
N PRO A 38 -6.73 1.76 8.60
CA PRO A 38 -5.47 1.77 7.89
C PRO A 38 -4.66 2.98 8.36
N PHE A 39 -3.37 2.79 8.67
CA PHE A 39 -2.50 3.86 9.15
C PHE A 39 -1.13 3.89 8.44
N PHE A 40 -0.79 2.85 7.70
CA PHE A 40 0.53 2.63 7.13
C PHE A 40 0.43 1.95 5.77
N VAL A 41 1.22 2.41 4.82
CA VAL A 41 1.43 1.83 3.50
C VAL A 41 2.93 1.73 3.26
N ASN A 42 3.40 0.55 2.85
CA ASN A 42 4.78 0.36 2.41
C ASN A 42 4.79 0.25 0.89
N ALA A 43 5.46 1.18 0.22
CA ALA A 43 5.75 1.11 -1.21
C ALA A 43 7.23 0.82 -1.41
N THR A 44 7.58 0.18 -2.52
CA THR A 44 8.96 -0.15 -2.86
C THR A 44 9.44 0.74 -4.00
N ALA A 45 10.43 1.59 -3.72
CA ALA A 45 11.10 2.43 -4.72
C ALA A 45 12.38 1.76 -5.22
N GLY A 46 12.20 0.60 -5.87
CA GLY A 46 13.27 -0.08 -6.59
C GLY A 46 13.77 -1.33 -5.88
N THR A 47 13.35 -2.49 -6.35
CA THR A 47 14.07 -3.73 -6.04
C THR A 47 15.39 -3.74 -6.82
N THR A 48 16.51 -4.00 -6.14
CA THR A 48 17.89 -3.98 -6.68
C THR A 48 18.10 -4.93 -7.86
N VAL A 49 17.12 -5.79 -8.17
CA VAL A 49 17.23 -6.87 -9.16
C VAL A 49 16.44 -6.59 -10.44
N ILE A 50 15.41 -5.75 -10.43
CA ILE A 50 14.52 -5.55 -11.60
C ILE A 50 14.27 -4.07 -11.94
N GLY A 51 14.55 -3.11 -11.05
CA GLY A 51 14.33 -1.69 -11.36
C GLY A 51 12.86 -1.33 -11.59
N ALA A 52 11.94 -2.18 -11.11
CA ALA A 52 10.51 -1.87 -11.09
C ALA A 52 10.26 -0.87 -9.97
N PHE A 53 9.74 0.30 -10.35
CA PHE A 53 9.34 1.35 -9.42
C PHE A 53 7.85 1.29 -9.23
N ASP A 54 7.38 1.17 -7.99
CA ASP A 54 5.98 1.42 -7.69
C ASP A 54 5.60 2.83 -8.17
N PRO A 55 4.33 3.05 -8.57
CA PRO A 55 3.82 4.39 -8.88
C PRO A 55 3.68 5.24 -7.60
N ILE A 56 4.82 5.58 -6.99
CA ILE A 56 4.93 6.28 -5.70
C ILE A 56 4.10 7.55 -5.69
N GLN A 57 4.06 8.31 -6.79
CA GLN A 57 3.27 9.54 -6.87
C GLN A 57 1.78 9.27 -6.62
N GLN A 58 1.21 8.27 -7.29
CA GLN A 58 -0.20 7.91 -7.12
C GLN A 58 -0.47 7.34 -5.73
N ILE A 59 0.45 6.55 -5.20
CA ILE A 59 0.35 6.01 -3.84
C ILE A 59 0.41 7.15 -2.81
N ALA A 60 1.29 8.13 -3.00
CA ALA A 60 1.40 9.30 -2.14
C ALA A 60 0.10 10.14 -2.15
N ASP A 61 -0.48 10.40 -3.32
CA ASP A 61 -1.77 11.10 -3.45
C ASP A 61 -2.88 10.38 -2.65
N ILE A 62 -2.95 9.05 -2.73
CA ILE A 62 -3.88 8.22 -1.96
C ILE A 62 -3.57 8.33 -0.45
N CYS A 63 -2.31 8.17 -0.06
CA CYS A 63 -1.91 8.26 1.34
C CYS A 63 -2.23 9.63 1.95
N GLU A 64 -1.97 10.73 1.24
CA GLU A 64 -2.33 12.08 1.70
C GLU A 64 -3.86 12.24 1.83
N LYS A 65 -4.62 11.77 0.84
CA LYS A 65 -6.09 11.81 0.85
C LYS A 65 -6.68 11.08 2.06
N TYR A 66 -6.12 9.94 2.45
CA TYR A 66 -6.61 9.13 3.57
C TYR A 66 -5.84 9.35 4.89
N LYS A 67 -4.86 10.26 4.91
CA LYS A 67 -3.94 10.55 6.04
C LYS A 67 -3.20 9.31 6.55
N LEU A 68 -2.65 8.53 5.62
CA LEU A 68 -1.86 7.33 5.88
C LEU A 68 -0.38 7.68 5.87
N TRP A 69 0.40 6.98 6.70
CA TRP A 69 1.84 7.05 6.62
C TRP A 69 2.35 6.26 5.42
N LEU A 70 3.10 6.90 4.54
CA LEU A 70 3.76 6.24 3.42
C LEU A 70 5.22 5.99 3.77
N HIS A 71 5.60 4.71 3.85
CA HIS A 71 6.97 4.28 3.84
C HIS A 71 7.40 3.98 2.41
N ILE A 72 8.61 4.37 2.07
CA ILE A 72 9.24 3.99 0.81
C ILE A 72 10.51 3.25 1.18
N ASP A 73 10.56 1.97 0.80
CA ASP A 73 11.76 1.11 0.87
C ASP A 73 12.60 1.28 -0.39
#